data_AF-A0A363SYS9-F1
#
_entry.id   AF-A0A363SYS9-F1
#
_cell.length_a   1.000
_cell.length_b   1.000
_cell.length_c   1.000
_cell.angle_alpha   90.00
_cell.angle_beta   90.00
_cell.angle_gamma   90.00
#
_symmetry.space_group_name_H-M   'P 1'
#
loop_
_entity.id
_entity.type
_entity.pdbx_description
1 polymer ?
#
loop_
_entity_poly.entity_id
_entity_poly.type
_entity_poly.pdbx_seq_one_letter_code
_entity_poly.pdbx_strand_id
1 'polypeptide(L)'
;MDKLIKQYQSDPVANPPLSIWLYDYNGQPVYFVPAHCCDIFSVVYDNNGSVLCAPDGGITGTGDGKCPDFYSVRTNEQLIWQDSRTR
;
A
#
# COMPACT_ATOMS: atom_id res chain seq x y z
N MET A 1 0.49 -12.55 0.54
CA MET A 1 0.28 -11.60 1.66
C MET A 1 1.24 -11.84 2.83
N ASP A 2 1.29 -13.04 3.41
CA ASP A 2 2.13 -13.33 4.60
C ASP A 2 3.61 -12.96 4.47
N LYS A 3 4.19 -13.13 3.27
CA LYS A 3 5.57 -12.75 2.99
C LYS A 3 5.81 -11.24 3.14
N LEU A 4 4.85 -10.42 2.69
CA LEU A 4 4.91 -8.97 2.78
C LEU A 4 4.83 -8.51 4.24
N ILE A 5 3.90 -9.09 5.01
CA ILE A 5 3.79 -8.81 6.45
C ILE A 5 5.09 -9.17 7.17
N LYS A 6 5.65 -10.36 6.90
CA LYS A 6 6.93 -10.79 7.50
C LYS A 6 8.08 -9.85 7.16
N GLN A 7 8.13 -9.37 5.92
CA GLN A 7 9.13 -8.39 5.50
C GLN A 7 8.99 -7.09 6.30
N TYR A 8 7.80 -6.52 6.38
CA TYR A 8 7.57 -5.29 7.15
C TYR A 8 7.79 -5.44 8.65
N GLN A 9 7.52 -6.62 9.21
CA GLN A 9 7.86 -6.93 10.60
C GLN A 9 9.37 -7.02 10.85
N SER A 10 10.18 -7.33 9.83
CA SER A 10 11.65 -7.33 9.91
C SER A 10 12.26 -5.95 9.63
N ASP A 11 11.53 -5.07 8.95
CA ASP A 11 11.96 -3.71 8.68
C ASP A 11 11.95 -2.86 9.98
N PRO A 12 12.73 -1.77 10.02
CA PRO A 12 12.69 -0.79 11.11
C PRO A 12 11.27 -0.28 11.35
N VAL A 13 10.91 -0.08 12.63
CA VAL A 13 9.61 0.47 13.00
C VAL A 13 9.43 1.86 12.38
N ALA A 14 8.40 2.00 11.55
CA ALA A 14 8.07 3.26 10.89
C ALA A 14 7.22 4.18 11.79
N ASN A 15 7.29 5.48 11.56
CA ASN A 15 6.40 6.47 12.15
C ASN A 15 5.90 7.43 11.06
N PRO A 16 4.60 7.38 10.65
CA PRO A 16 3.52 6.58 11.24
C PRO A 16 3.66 5.06 11.00
N PRO A 17 3.00 4.20 11.81
CA PRO A 17 3.09 2.75 11.67
C PRO A 17 2.69 2.25 10.27
N LEU A 18 3.36 1.18 9.82
CA LEU A 18 3.02 0.49 8.57
C LEU A 18 1.60 -0.06 8.63
N SER A 19 0.86 0.01 7.52
CA SER A 19 -0.46 -0.61 7.40
C SER A 19 -0.65 -1.19 6.02
N ILE A 20 -1.48 -2.23 5.93
CA ILE A 20 -1.83 -2.87 4.67
C ILE A 20 -3.34 -3.01 4.61
N TRP A 21 -3.89 -2.47 3.53
CA TRP A 21 -5.31 -2.37 3.28
C TRP A 21 -5.68 -3.25 2.10
N LEU A 22 -6.84 -3.88 2.14
CA LEU A 22 -7.44 -4.58 1.01
C LEU A 22 -8.52 -3.69 0.43
N TYR A 23 -8.56 -3.64 -0.90
CA TYR A 23 -9.61 -3.01 -1.68
C TYR A 23 -9.99 -3.91 -2.84
N ASP A 24 -11.18 -3.70 -3.37
CA ASP A 24 -11.51 -4.11 -4.73
C ASP A 24 -11.20 -2.99 -5.71
N TYR A 25 -10.43 -3.31 -6.74
CA TYR A 25 -10.02 -2.40 -7.81
C TYR A 25 -10.16 -3.11 -9.15
N ASN A 26 -10.93 -2.54 -10.07
CA ASN A 26 -11.23 -3.15 -11.38
C ASN A 26 -11.77 -4.59 -11.28
N GLY A 27 -12.57 -4.87 -10.25
CA GLY A 27 -13.17 -6.19 -10.01
C GLY A 27 -12.20 -7.25 -9.49
N GLN A 28 -11.01 -6.85 -9.02
CA GLN A 28 -10.03 -7.75 -8.42
C GLN A 28 -9.60 -7.25 -7.03
N PRO A 29 -9.33 -8.17 -6.08
CA PRO A 29 -8.77 -7.80 -4.80
C PRO A 29 -7.32 -7.34 -4.95
N VAL A 30 -7.01 -6.17 -4.39
CA VAL A 30 -5.67 -5.57 -4.39
C VAL A 30 -5.29 -5.11 -3.00
N TYR A 31 -3.99 -5.19 -2.68
CA TYR A 31 -3.46 -4.78 -1.39
C TYR A 31 -2.74 -3.45 -1.51
N PHE A 32 -3.12 -2.46 -0.70
CA PHE A 32 -2.56 -1.13 -0.71
C PHE A 32 -1.73 -0.88 0.54
N VAL A 33 -0.53 -0.36 0.33
CA VAL A 33 0.38 0.11 1.38
C VAL A 33 0.56 1.61 1.20
N PRO A 34 0.10 2.44 2.15
CA PRO A 34 0.22 3.89 2.05
C PRO A 34 1.67 4.34 2.13
N ALA A 35 1.95 5.50 1.54
CA ALA A 35 3.26 6.14 1.67
C ALA A 35 3.51 6.56 3.14
N HIS A 36 4.70 6.28 3.65
CA HIS A 36 5.12 6.68 5.00
C HIS A 36 5.73 8.08 5.07
N CYS A 37 6.20 8.60 3.92
CA CYS A 37 6.78 9.93 3.79
C CYS A 37 6.47 10.49 2.39
N CYS A 38 6.49 11.81 2.25
CA CYS A 38 6.06 12.53 1.05
C CYS A 38 6.85 12.15 -0.21
N ASP A 39 8.10 11.72 -0.08
CA ASP A 39 9.01 11.33 -1.16
C ASP A 39 9.02 9.82 -1.45
N ILE A 40 8.23 9.04 -0.69
CA ILE A 40 8.09 7.59 -0.86
C ILE A 40 6.78 7.31 -1.57
N PHE A 41 6.80 6.35 -2.50
CA PHE A 41 5.58 5.90 -3.17
C PHE A 41 4.70 5.09 -2.23
N SER A 42 3.38 5.26 -2.32
CA SER A 42 2.47 4.20 -1.91
C SER A 42 2.52 3.07 -2.93
N VAL A 43 2.14 1.87 -2.53
CA VAL A 43 2.25 0.69 -3.39
C VAL A 43 0.96 -0.10 -3.35
N VAL A 44 0.41 -0.37 -4.54
CA VAL A 44 -0.68 -1.32 -4.76
C VAL A 44 -0.06 -2.62 -5.26
N TYR A 45 -0.42 -3.72 -4.61
CA TYR A 45 -0.05 -5.08 -4.96
C TYR A 45 -1.28 -5.82 -5.50
N ASP A 46 -1.06 -6.68 -6.49
CA ASP A 46 -2.08 -7.61 -6.95
C ASP A 46 -2.32 -8.75 -5.93
N ASN A 47 -3.26 -9.64 -6.24
CA ASN A 47 -3.57 -10.80 -5.39
C ASN A 47 -2.38 -11.79 -5.24
N ASN A 48 -1.38 -11.72 -6.12
CA ASN A 48 -0.17 -12.53 -6.03
C ASN A 48 0.91 -11.86 -5.15
N GLY A 49 0.70 -10.63 -4.70
CA GLY A 49 1.69 -9.84 -3.96
C GLY A 49 2.76 -9.22 -4.87
N SER A 50 2.50 -9.12 -6.18
CA SER A 50 3.35 -8.40 -7.13
C SER A 50 2.94 -6.93 -7.18
N VAL A 51 3.91 -6.03 -7.35
CA VAL A 51 3.63 -4.60 -7.47
C VAL A 51 2.82 -4.34 -8.74
N LEU A 52 1.61 -3.81 -8.58
CA LEU A 52 0.73 -3.39 -9.65
C LEU A 52 1.09 -1.96 -10.08
N CYS A 53 1.15 -1.02 -9.13
CA CYS A 53 1.38 0.40 -9.37
C CYS A 53 1.64 1.20 -8.09
N ALA A 54 2.00 2.46 -8.24
CA ALA A 54 2.07 3.46 -7.19
C ALA A 54 1.09 4.61 -7.48
N PRO A 55 -0.06 4.69 -6.80
CA PRO A 55 -1.09 5.69 -7.13
C PRO A 55 -0.74 7.10 -6.62
N ASP A 56 0.13 7.23 -5.61
CA ASP A 56 0.62 8.52 -5.12
C ASP A 56 2.04 8.43 -4.53
N GLY A 57 2.52 9.55 -4.01
CA GLY A 57 3.84 9.67 -3.40
C GLY A 57 4.93 9.90 -4.43
N GLY A 58 6.19 9.71 -4.01
CA GLY A 58 7.36 10.09 -4.80
C GLY A 58 7.57 11.60 -4.88
N ILE A 59 8.62 12.04 -5.57
CA ILE A 59 9.04 13.46 -5.60
C ILE A 59 7.91 14.40 -6.07
N THR A 60 7.09 13.97 -7.03
CA THR A 60 5.97 14.76 -7.55
C THR A 60 4.69 14.59 -6.74
N GLY A 61 4.60 13.59 -5.87
CA GLY A 61 3.40 13.19 -5.15
C GLY A 61 2.34 12.48 -6.00
N THR A 62 2.58 12.30 -7.30
CA THR A 62 1.60 11.78 -8.27
C THR A 62 1.74 10.30 -8.55
N GLY A 63 2.62 9.60 -7.83
CA GLY A 63 2.84 8.17 -8.06
C GLY A 63 3.60 7.89 -9.37
N ASP A 64 3.45 6.65 -9.87
CA ASP A 64 4.08 6.17 -11.10
C ASP A 64 3.23 6.35 -12.36
N GLY A 65 2.02 6.91 -12.22
CA GLY A 65 1.10 7.19 -13.31
C GLY A 65 0.38 5.97 -13.88
N LYS A 66 0.52 4.77 -13.29
CA LYS A 66 -0.11 3.54 -13.82
C LYS A 66 -1.54 3.31 -13.33
N CYS A 67 -1.88 3.82 -12.13
CA CYS A 67 -3.22 3.72 -11.55
C CYS A 67 -3.74 5.10 -11.09
N PRO A 68 -3.94 6.05 -12.02
CA PRO A 68 -4.32 7.42 -11.67
C PRO A 68 -5.72 7.53 -11.06
N ASP A 69 -6.59 6.55 -11.31
CA ASP A 69 -7.97 6.48 -10.87
C ASP A 69 -8.16 5.63 -9.59
N PHE A 70 -7.10 5.01 -9.06
CA PHE A 70 -7.17 4.08 -7.92
C PHE A 70 -8.02 4.61 -6.77
N TYR A 71 -7.78 5.85 -6.33
CA TYR A 71 -8.51 6.47 -5.23
C TYR A 71 -9.98 6.73 -5.52
N SER A 72 -10.36 6.88 -6.79
CA SER A 72 -11.73 7.17 -7.21
C SER A 72 -12.58 5.91 -7.43
N VAL A 73 -11.95 4.79 -7.81
CA VAL A 73 -12.67 3.56 -8.16
C VAL A 73 -12.52 2.43 -7.14
N ARG A 74 -11.55 2.50 -6.22
CA ARG A 74 -11.36 1.48 -5.19
C ARG A 74 -12.56 1.41 -4.25
N THR A 75 -12.97 0.20 -3.89
CA THR A 75 -14.09 -0.05 -2.98
C THR A 75 -13.74 -1.10 -1.94
N ASN A 76 -14.66 -1.39 -1.02
CA ASN A 76 -14.53 -2.47 -0.03
C ASN A 76 -13.24 -2.35 0.81
N GLU A 77 -13.01 -1.16 1.37
CA GLU A 77 -11.86 -0.88 2.24
C GLU A 77 -11.85 -1.81 3.46
N GLN A 78 -10.75 -2.55 3.64
CA GLN A 78 -10.54 -3.40 4.81
C GLN A 78 -9.09 -3.31 5.29
N LEU A 79 -8.90 -3.05 6.58
CA LEU A 79 -7.56 -3.12 7.19
C LEU A 79 -7.19 -4.59 7.39
N ILE A 80 -6.13 -5.05 6.71
CA ILE A 80 -5.65 -6.44 6.81
C ILE A 80 -4.57 -6.57 7.88
N TRP A 81 -3.72 -5.56 7.98
CA TRP A 81 -2.63 -5.56 8.95
C TRP A 81 -2.19 -4.13 9.27
N GLN A 82 -1.79 -3.92 10.52
CA GLN A 82 -1.14 -2.70 10.96
C GLN A 82 0.00 -3.09 11.91
N ASP A 83 1.14 -2.43 11.77
CA ASP A 83 2.25 -2.61 12.67
C ASP A 83 1.87 -2.09 14.06
N SER A 84 1.85 -2.98 15.05
CA SER A 84 1.53 -2.65 16.44
C SER A 84 2.76 -2.21 17.24
N ARG A 85 3.96 -2.28 16.66
CA ARG A 85 5.20 -1.84 17.31
C ARG A 85 5.19 -0.34 17.46
N THR A 86 5.39 0.13 18.69
CA THR A 86 5.66 1.54 18.99
C THR A 86 7.16 1.75 19.05
N ARG A 87 7.63 2.93 18.60
CA ARG A 87 9.04 3.30 18.64
C ARG A 87 9.49 3.65 20.06
#